data_AF-A0A1X7TM19-F1
#
_entry.id   AF-A0A1X7TM19-F1
#
_cell.length_a   1.000
_cell.length_b   1.000
_cell.length_c   1.000
_cell.angle_alpha   90.00
_cell.angle_beta   90.00
_cell.angle_gamma   90.00
#
_symmetry.space_group_name_H-M   'P 1'
#
loop_
_entity.id
_entity.type
_entity.pdbx_description
1 polymer ?
#
loop_
_entity_poly.entity_id
_entity_poly.type
_entity_poly.pdbx_seq_one_letter_code
_entity_poly.pdbx_strand_id
1 'polypeptide(L)'
;DIVKKLVELKGNNIVAEGINAATGYAHKWLLKKKVVPGSPPGNIGPLPNFTIYKSAESINSALSRDFVKYALTDSKATALRKRLQYTRSAEEFFFATLNKLKDAPGNRMKLKAAGLAMPRFSQRFWGARRNGCLERYLRHKICIVSASDLPFILNQMKKGLWFYNKYLIDYDYVVNDCIQLLLIQNNFNLYKQECHYNEE
;
A
#
# COMPACT_ATOMS: atom_id res chain seq x y z
N ASP A 1 -4.97 -16.99 5.49
CA ASP A 1 -4.44 -15.81 6.23
C ASP A 1 -5.01 -14.46 5.84
N ILE A 2 -4.80 -13.99 4.60
CA ILE A 2 -5.21 -12.64 4.18
C ILE A 2 -6.71 -12.41 4.44
N VAL A 3 -7.57 -13.33 3.99
CA VAL A 3 -9.02 -13.25 4.19
C VAL A 3 -9.37 -13.14 5.67
N LYS A 4 -8.82 -14.02 6.52
CA LYS A 4 -9.02 -14.01 7.97
C LYS A 4 -8.69 -12.64 8.58
N LYS A 5 -7.54 -12.05 8.20
CA LYS A 5 -7.16 -10.72 8.67
C LYS A 5 -8.03 -9.59 8.12
N LEU A 6 -8.45 -9.66 6.86
CA LEU A 6 -9.39 -8.66 6.31
C LEU A 6 -10.75 -8.72 7.02
N VAL A 7 -11.23 -9.91 7.39
CA VAL A 7 -12.46 -10.08 8.18
C VAL A 7 -12.30 -9.47 9.57
N GLU A 8 -11.18 -9.72 10.25
CA GLU A 8 -10.87 -9.11 11.56
C GLU A 8 -10.86 -7.57 11.51
N LEU A 9 -10.50 -6.98 10.37
CA LEU A 9 -10.49 -5.53 10.19
C LEU A 9 -11.87 -4.89 10.13
N LYS A 10 -12.96 -5.67 10.01
CA LYS A 10 -14.36 -5.19 10.08
C LYS A 10 -14.62 -3.94 9.21
N GLY A 11 -14.14 -3.96 7.97
CA GLY A 11 -14.34 -2.87 7.00
C GLY A 11 -13.41 -1.66 7.18
N ASN A 12 -12.43 -1.71 8.09
CA ASN A 12 -11.39 -0.69 8.20
C ASN A 12 -10.34 -0.85 7.09
N ASN A 13 -9.82 0.29 6.63
CA ASN A 13 -8.87 0.33 5.52
C ASN A 13 -7.42 0.14 6.01
N ILE A 14 -6.62 -0.51 5.16
CA ILE A 14 -5.17 -0.53 5.30
C ILE A 14 -4.59 0.52 4.36
N VAL A 15 -4.17 1.66 4.93
CA VAL A 15 -3.47 2.73 4.22
C VAL A 15 -2.27 3.16 5.04
N ALA A 16 -1.13 3.30 4.36
CA ALA A 16 0.10 3.78 4.96
C ALA A 16 -0.10 5.13 5.68
N GLU A 17 0.80 5.44 6.61
CA GLU A 17 0.76 6.72 7.32
C GLU A 17 0.92 7.91 6.37
N GLY A 18 0.14 8.95 6.62
CA GLY A 18 0.23 10.21 5.89
C GLY A 18 1.09 11.22 6.63
N ILE A 19 2.11 11.74 5.95
CA ILE A 19 2.91 12.91 6.34
C ILE A 19 2.14 14.16 5.93
N ASN A 20 1.98 15.11 6.86
CA ASN A 20 1.29 16.37 6.58
C ASN A 20 2.00 17.14 5.45
N ALA A 21 1.27 17.50 4.40
CA ALA A 21 1.80 18.21 3.23
C ALA A 21 1.66 19.74 3.32
N ALA A 22 1.40 20.29 4.50
CA ALA A 22 1.39 21.73 4.74
C ALA A 22 2.78 22.36 4.60
N THR A 23 3.85 21.63 4.93
CA THR A 23 5.24 22.10 4.85
C THR A 23 6.22 21.00 4.38
N GLY A 24 7.49 21.34 4.21
CA GLY A 24 8.56 20.38 3.92
C GLY A 24 8.52 19.77 2.51
N TYR A 25 9.07 18.56 2.35
CA TYR A 25 9.20 17.93 1.04
C TYR A 25 7.83 17.53 0.44
N ALA A 26 6.89 17.07 1.29
CA ALA A 26 5.55 16.70 0.87
C ALA A 26 4.82 17.91 0.27
N HIS A 27 4.98 19.08 0.89
CA HIS A 27 4.46 20.35 0.36
C HIS A 27 5.07 20.70 -1.00
N LYS A 28 6.41 20.63 -1.13
CA LYS A 28 7.10 20.89 -2.41
C LYS A 28 6.58 19.97 -3.52
N TRP A 29 6.28 18.70 -3.21
CA TRP A 29 5.72 17.75 -4.18
C TRP A 29 4.26 18.04 -4.50
N LEU A 30 3.45 18.41 -3.51
CA LEU A 30 2.06 18.80 -3.70
C LEU A 30 1.93 19.97 -4.69
N LEU A 31 2.81 20.97 -4.56
CA LEU A 31 2.85 22.14 -5.43
C LEU A 31 3.50 21.87 -6.79
N LYS A 32 4.41 20.88 -6.88
CA LYS A 32 5.08 20.56 -8.14
C LYS A 32 4.11 19.94 -9.13
N LYS A 33 3.83 20.67 -10.21
CA LYS A 33 3.00 20.19 -11.31
C LYS A 33 3.84 19.49 -12.39
N LYS A 34 3.32 18.38 -12.90
CA LYS A 34 3.84 17.63 -14.05
C LYS A 34 2.68 17.48 -15.03
N VAL A 35 2.57 18.44 -15.93
CA VAL A 35 1.61 18.37 -17.04
C VAL A 35 2.13 17.31 -18.01
N VAL A 36 1.30 16.32 -18.31
CA VAL A 36 1.62 15.32 -19.33
C VAL A 36 1.36 15.96 -20.70
N PRO A 37 2.30 15.93 -21.66
CA PRO A 37 2.08 16.46 -23.01
C PRO A 37 0.78 15.93 -23.60
N GLY A 38 -0.04 16.81 -24.19
CA GLY A 38 -1.36 16.47 -24.74
C GLY A 38 -2.51 16.46 -23.72
N SER A 39 -2.26 16.71 -22.44
CA SER A 39 -3.34 16.95 -21.48
C SER A 39 -4.03 18.28 -21.81
N PRO A 40 -5.37 18.35 -21.83
CA PRO A 40 -6.05 19.64 -21.89
C PRO A 40 -5.56 20.51 -20.71
N PRO A 41 -5.51 21.85 -20.85
CA PRO A 41 -5.26 22.74 -19.72
C PRO A 41 -6.39 22.57 -18.71
N GLY A 42 -6.22 21.61 -17.79
CA GLY A 42 -7.19 21.35 -16.74
C GLY A 42 -7.09 22.44 -15.69
N ASN A 43 -8.23 23.06 -15.35
CA ASN A 43 -8.33 23.94 -14.20
C ASN A 43 -8.01 23.15 -12.94
N ILE A 44 -6.82 23.37 -12.37
CA ILE A 44 -6.41 22.80 -11.09
C ILE A 44 -7.44 23.26 -10.05
N GLY A 45 -8.07 22.30 -9.36
CA GLY A 45 -9.02 22.61 -8.30
C GLY A 45 -8.38 23.44 -7.17
N PRO A 46 -9.17 24.26 -6.46
CA PRO A 46 -8.67 25.04 -5.33
C PRO A 46 -8.18 24.11 -4.20
N LEU A 47 -7.45 24.68 -3.24
CA LEU A 47 -7.10 23.93 -2.03
C LEU A 47 -8.39 23.58 -1.27
N PRO A 48 -8.62 22.30 -0.95
CA PRO A 48 -9.78 21.92 -0.17
C PRO A 48 -9.65 22.38 1.29
N ASN A 49 -10.79 22.56 1.96
CA ASN A 49 -10.84 22.93 3.38
C ASN A 49 -10.57 21.72 4.31
N PHE A 50 -9.47 21.03 4.08
CA PHE A 50 -8.91 19.98 4.94
C PHE A 50 -7.43 19.76 4.63
N THR A 51 -6.68 19.26 5.62
CA THR A 51 -5.25 18.98 5.48
C THR A 51 -5.01 17.86 4.46
N ILE A 52 -4.08 18.10 3.53
CA ILE A 52 -3.60 17.11 2.57
C ILE A 52 -2.41 16.36 3.16
N TYR A 53 -2.39 15.05 3.01
CA TYR A 53 -1.33 14.17 3.49
C TYR A 53 -0.69 13.41 2.33
N LYS A 54 0.62 13.19 2.42
CA LYS A 54 1.40 12.35 1.52
C LYS A 54 1.73 11.03 2.22
N SER A 55 1.55 9.89 1.58
CA SER A 55 1.97 8.59 2.09
C SER A 55 3.47 8.60 2.42
N ALA A 56 3.80 8.12 3.61
CA ALA A 56 5.16 8.00 4.12
C ALA A 56 5.92 6.85 3.48
N GLU A 57 5.22 5.79 3.07
CA GLU A 57 5.85 4.50 2.77
C GLU A 57 5.41 3.93 1.42
N SER A 58 4.10 3.83 1.19
CA SER A 58 3.53 3.08 0.06
C SER A 58 2.23 3.66 -0.46
N ILE A 59 2.01 3.52 -1.77
CA ILE A 59 0.70 3.75 -2.41
C ILE A 59 -0.22 2.55 -2.25
N ASN A 60 0.35 1.38 -1.96
CA ASN A 60 -0.38 0.12 -1.86
C ASN A 60 -1.31 0.20 -0.65
N SER A 61 -2.59 -0.05 -0.88
CA SER A 61 -3.65 0.06 0.10
C SER A 61 -4.64 -1.11 -0.05
N ALA A 62 -5.28 -1.51 1.04
CA ALA A 62 -6.47 -2.37 1.01
C ALA A 62 -7.66 -1.54 1.49
N LEU A 63 -8.66 -1.34 0.65
CA LEU A 63 -9.76 -0.43 0.88
C LEU A 63 -11.07 -1.19 0.96
N SER A 64 -11.93 -0.84 1.91
CA SER A 64 -13.29 -1.40 1.95
C SER A 64 -14.13 -0.86 0.80
N ARG A 65 -15.16 -1.62 0.42
CA ARG A 65 -16.07 -1.24 -0.67
C ARG A 65 -16.74 0.11 -0.41
N ASP A 66 -17.13 0.39 0.84
CA ASP A 66 -17.74 1.65 1.23
C ASP A 66 -16.77 2.82 1.10
N PHE A 67 -15.50 2.62 1.46
CA PHE A 67 -14.48 3.65 1.25
C PHE A 67 -14.21 3.90 -0.23
N VAL A 68 -14.24 2.87 -1.07
CA VAL A 68 -14.13 3.03 -2.53
C VAL A 68 -15.32 3.82 -3.07
N LYS A 69 -16.55 3.52 -2.64
CA LYS A 69 -17.75 4.29 -3.02
C LYS A 69 -17.59 5.75 -2.60
N TYR A 70 -17.19 6.01 -1.35
CA TYR A 70 -16.86 7.35 -0.85
C TYR A 70 -15.81 8.06 -1.72
N ALA A 71 -14.70 7.40 -2.05
CA ALA A 71 -13.62 7.98 -2.85
C ALA A 71 -14.06 8.35 -4.28
N LEU A 72 -15.08 7.67 -4.82
CA LEU A 72 -15.61 7.93 -6.15
C LEU A 72 -16.68 9.03 -6.16
N THR A 73 -17.53 9.09 -5.14
CA THR A 73 -18.75 9.91 -5.17
C THR A 73 -18.74 11.11 -4.23
N ASP A 74 -17.94 11.09 -3.17
CA ASP A 74 -17.96 12.16 -2.17
C ASP A 74 -17.39 13.48 -2.72
N SER A 75 -17.98 14.59 -2.30
CA SER A 75 -17.57 15.93 -2.72
C SER A 75 -16.14 16.27 -2.31
N LYS A 76 -15.68 15.85 -1.13
CA LYS A 76 -14.30 16.06 -0.65
C LYS A 76 -13.32 15.24 -1.46
N ALA A 77 -13.66 14.00 -1.79
CA ALA A 77 -12.84 13.14 -2.64
C ALA A 77 -12.71 13.73 -4.05
N THR A 78 -13.81 14.24 -4.61
CA THR A 78 -13.80 14.91 -5.92
C THR A 78 -12.99 16.21 -5.90
N ALA A 79 -13.14 17.03 -4.85
CA ALA A 79 -12.36 18.25 -4.67
C ALA A 79 -10.85 17.94 -4.58
N LEU A 80 -10.48 16.93 -3.79
CA LEU A 80 -9.09 16.49 -3.68
C LEU A 80 -8.52 16.01 -5.01
N ARG A 81 -9.27 15.19 -5.76
CA ARG A 81 -8.86 14.70 -7.08
C ARG A 81 -8.60 15.85 -8.05
N LYS A 82 -9.49 16.86 -8.09
CA LYS A 82 -9.29 18.08 -8.90
C LYS A 82 -8.06 18.87 -8.45
N ARG A 83 -7.82 18.99 -7.14
CA ARG A 83 -6.64 19.70 -6.61
C ARG A 83 -5.32 19.00 -6.97
N LEU A 84 -5.32 17.67 -6.86
CA LEU A 84 -4.17 16.83 -7.17
C LEU A 84 -3.95 16.62 -8.67
N GLN A 85 -4.81 17.17 -9.53
CA GLN A 85 -4.61 17.12 -10.97
C GLN A 85 -3.25 17.73 -11.33
N TYR A 86 -2.48 17.00 -12.14
CA TYR A 86 -1.09 17.28 -12.51
C TYR A 86 -0.09 17.34 -11.33
N THR A 87 -0.46 17.05 -10.09
CA THR A 87 0.51 16.98 -8.99
C THR A 87 1.45 15.80 -9.21
N ARG A 88 2.75 16.01 -9.01
CA ARG A 88 3.75 14.94 -9.09
C ARG A 88 3.44 13.86 -8.07
N SER A 89 3.29 12.61 -8.54
CA SER A 89 2.97 11.45 -7.72
C SER A 89 1.70 11.67 -6.88
N ALA A 90 0.64 12.19 -7.52
CA ALA A 90 -0.65 12.48 -6.90
C ALA A 90 -1.27 11.27 -6.18
N GLU A 91 -1.03 10.06 -6.69
CA GLU A 91 -1.43 8.79 -6.09
C GLU A 91 -0.90 8.62 -4.66
N GLU A 92 0.27 9.17 -4.36
CA GLU A 92 0.84 9.15 -3.01
C GLU A 92 0.11 10.09 -2.05
N PHE A 93 -0.78 10.97 -2.50
CA PHE A 93 -1.53 11.88 -1.64
C PHE A 93 -2.98 11.45 -1.43
N PHE A 94 -3.61 10.90 -2.46
CA PHE A 94 -5.06 10.74 -2.52
C PHE A 94 -5.62 9.88 -1.37
N PHE A 95 -5.26 8.59 -1.32
CA PHE A 95 -5.78 7.69 -0.29
C PHE A 95 -5.26 8.02 1.12
N ALA A 96 -4.01 8.47 1.24
CA ALA A 96 -3.43 8.90 2.52
C ALA A 96 -4.20 10.08 3.13
N THR A 97 -4.68 11.00 2.29
CA THR A 97 -5.50 12.14 2.72
C THR A 97 -6.92 11.69 3.09
N LEU A 98 -7.61 10.98 2.20
CA LEU A 98 -9.00 10.57 2.45
C LEU A 98 -9.12 9.68 3.69
N ASN A 99 -8.15 8.80 3.94
CA ASN A 99 -8.16 7.91 5.09
C ASN A 99 -7.91 8.62 6.45
N LYS A 100 -7.62 9.92 6.44
CA LYS A 100 -7.51 10.77 7.63
C LYS A 100 -8.78 11.61 7.89
N LEU A 101 -9.72 11.65 6.95
CA LEU A 101 -10.98 12.38 7.12
C LEU A 101 -11.90 11.64 8.09
N LYS A 102 -12.53 12.37 9.02
CA LYS A 102 -13.36 11.81 10.09
C LYS A 102 -14.59 11.06 9.57
N ASP A 103 -15.16 11.57 8.49
CA ASP A 103 -16.35 11.05 7.84
C ASP A 103 -16.06 9.90 6.86
N ALA A 104 -14.80 9.66 6.49
CA ALA A 104 -14.48 8.59 5.56
C ALA A 104 -14.77 7.20 6.18
N PRO A 105 -15.39 6.27 5.43
CA PRO A 105 -15.64 4.90 5.91
C PRO A 105 -14.35 4.15 6.25
N GLY A 106 -14.32 3.40 7.35
CA GLY A 106 -13.14 2.58 7.71
C GLY A 106 -11.83 3.36 7.90
N ASN A 107 -11.89 4.67 8.16
CA ASN A 107 -10.71 5.52 8.25
C ASN A 107 -9.73 5.11 9.38
N ARG A 108 -8.51 5.63 9.36
CA ARG A 108 -7.46 5.24 10.32
C ARG A 108 -7.84 5.52 11.78
N MET A 109 -8.64 6.54 12.06
CA MET A 109 -9.10 6.82 13.43
C MET A 109 -10.07 5.75 13.92
N LYS A 110 -10.96 5.25 13.04
CA LYS A 110 -11.87 4.13 13.36
C LYS A 110 -11.09 2.85 13.64
N LEU A 111 -10.07 2.53 12.84
CA LEU A 111 -9.18 1.39 13.07
C LEU A 111 -8.50 1.48 14.45
N LYS A 112 -7.94 2.66 14.78
CA LYS A 112 -7.30 2.90 16.09
C LYS A 112 -8.30 2.81 17.24
N ALA A 113 -9.49 3.39 17.09
CA ALA A 113 -10.54 3.37 18.11
C ALA A 113 -11.06 1.94 18.39
N ALA A 114 -11.05 1.07 17.38
CA ALA A 114 -11.39 -0.33 17.51
C ALA A 114 -10.27 -1.19 18.16
N GLY A 115 -9.13 -0.60 18.53
CA GLY A 115 -7.99 -1.33 19.09
C GLY A 115 -7.31 -2.28 18.11
N LEU A 116 -7.56 -2.12 16.80
CA LEU A 116 -7.04 -3.01 15.77
C LEU A 116 -5.63 -2.57 15.33
N ALA A 117 -4.72 -3.54 15.24
CA ALA A 117 -3.38 -3.30 14.73
C ALA A 117 -3.39 -3.23 13.20
N MET A 118 -2.61 -2.30 12.63
CA MET A 118 -2.44 -2.22 11.18
C MET A 118 -1.64 -3.44 10.69
N PRO A 119 -2.17 -4.27 9.78
CA PRO A 119 -1.40 -5.38 9.23
C PRO A 119 -0.19 -4.89 8.43
N ARG A 120 0.85 -5.72 8.37
CA ARG A 120 1.99 -5.49 7.47
C ARG A 120 1.55 -5.86 6.04
N PHE A 121 0.79 -4.98 5.42
CA PHE A 121 0.17 -5.24 4.12
C PHE A 121 1.20 -5.36 3.00
N SER A 122 2.01 -4.32 2.80
CA SER A 122 2.97 -4.28 1.71
C SER A 122 4.23 -3.54 2.10
N GLN A 123 5.39 -4.04 1.68
CA GLN A 123 6.68 -3.41 1.94
C GLN A 123 7.53 -3.33 0.66
N ARG A 124 8.39 -2.32 0.61
CA ARG A 124 9.46 -2.15 -0.36
C ARG A 124 10.70 -1.59 0.31
N PHE A 125 11.89 -1.88 -0.23
CA PHE A 125 13.12 -1.26 0.25
C PHE A 125 13.65 -0.22 -0.70
N TRP A 126 13.86 0.97 -0.15
CA TRP A 126 14.66 2.00 -0.78
C TRP A 126 16.14 1.73 -0.52
N GLY A 127 16.92 1.62 -1.59
CA GLY A 127 18.36 1.34 -1.52
C GLY A 127 18.71 -0.12 -1.21
N ALA A 128 20.01 -0.37 -1.08
CA ALA A 128 20.55 -1.66 -0.64
C ALA A 128 20.68 -1.70 0.89
N ARG A 129 20.44 -2.86 1.51
CA ARG A 129 20.66 -3.08 2.96
C ARG A 129 21.69 -4.18 3.18
N ARG A 130 22.31 -4.22 4.36
CA ARG A 130 23.25 -5.30 4.72
C ARG A 130 22.58 -6.68 4.79
N ASN A 131 21.31 -6.74 5.22
CA ASN A 131 20.59 -8.00 5.47
C ASN A 131 19.41 -8.20 4.50
N GLY A 132 19.44 -7.56 3.33
CA GLY A 132 18.41 -7.67 2.30
C GLY A 132 18.71 -6.74 1.13
N CYS A 133 18.32 -7.14 -0.07
CA CYS A 133 18.89 -6.63 -1.32
C CYS A 133 20.37 -6.97 -1.45
N LEU A 134 20.73 -8.24 -1.22
CA LEU A 134 22.13 -8.68 -1.13
C LEU A 134 22.92 -8.41 -2.42
N GLU A 135 22.27 -8.58 -3.57
CA GLU A 135 22.85 -8.34 -4.89
C GLU A 135 22.86 -6.86 -5.28
N ARG A 136 22.27 -5.99 -4.44
CA ARG A 136 22.25 -4.53 -4.61
C ARG A 136 21.67 -4.07 -5.95
N TYR A 137 20.82 -4.89 -6.57
CA TYR A 137 20.15 -4.54 -7.82
C TYR A 137 18.95 -3.64 -7.55
N LEU A 138 19.04 -2.38 -7.99
CA LEU A 138 18.06 -1.34 -7.71
C LEU A 138 17.41 -0.81 -9.00
N ARG A 139 16.08 -0.73 -9.03
CA ARG A 139 15.31 -0.01 -10.06
C ARG A 139 14.56 1.15 -9.43
N HIS A 140 14.81 2.36 -9.91
CA HIS A 140 14.27 3.61 -9.33
C HIS A 140 14.57 3.73 -7.82
N LYS A 141 15.80 3.38 -7.42
CA LYS A 141 16.24 3.34 -6.01
C LYS A 141 15.48 2.36 -5.11
N ILE A 142 14.70 1.43 -5.66
CA ILE A 142 14.02 0.39 -4.89
C ILE A 142 14.66 -0.95 -5.24
N CYS A 143 14.90 -1.77 -4.23
CA CYS A 143 15.45 -3.11 -4.37
C CYS A 143 14.57 -4.02 -5.22
N ILE A 144 15.17 -4.63 -6.23
CA ILE A 144 14.64 -5.82 -6.89
C ILE A 144 15.21 -7.02 -6.13
N VAL A 145 14.33 -7.84 -5.56
CA VAL A 145 14.79 -9.03 -4.82
C VAL A 145 15.15 -10.17 -5.76
N SER A 146 16.06 -11.00 -5.26
CA SER A 146 16.63 -12.21 -5.89
C SER A 146 16.44 -13.43 -4.99
N ALA A 147 16.84 -14.61 -5.47
CA ALA A 147 16.85 -15.84 -4.69
C ALA A 147 17.74 -15.71 -3.44
N SER A 148 18.82 -14.93 -3.54
CA SER A 148 19.70 -14.57 -2.42
C SER A 148 18.96 -13.88 -1.26
N ASP A 149 17.84 -13.21 -1.54
CA ASP A 149 17.03 -12.51 -0.55
C ASP A 149 15.94 -13.38 0.10
N LEU A 150 15.76 -14.63 -0.33
CA LEU A 150 14.72 -15.53 0.19
C LEU A 150 14.72 -15.65 1.72
N PRO A 151 15.85 -15.89 2.42
CA PRO A 151 15.84 -15.98 3.88
C PRO A 151 15.25 -14.73 4.55
N PHE A 152 15.55 -13.55 3.99
CA PHE A 152 15.00 -12.29 4.47
C PHE A 152 13.49 -12.21 4.21
N ILE A 153 13.04 -12.46 2.98
CA ILE A 153 11.64 -12.36 2.56
C ILE A 153 10.78 -13.32 3.37
N LEU A 154 11.21 -14.58 3.49
CA LEU A 154 10.52 -15.61 4.27
C LEU A 154 10.37 -15.23 5.74
N ASN A 155 11.40 -14.63 6.34
CA ASN A 155 11.30 -14.09 7.69
C ASN A 155 10.29 -12.93 7.81
N GLN A 156 10.17 -12.07 6.78
CA GLN A 156 9.13 -11.02 6.79
C GLN A 156 7.73 -11.61 6.64
N MET A 157 7.55 -12.62 5.79
CA MET A 157 6.28 -13.33 5.61
C MET A 157 5.82 -13.97 6.92
N LYS A 158 6.73 -14.65 7.64
CA LYS A 158 6.46 -15.20 8.99
C LYS A 158 6.03 -14.13 10.00
N LYS A 159 6.49 -12.88 9.83
CA LYS A 159 6.10 -11.71 10.65
C LYS A 159 4.82 -11.03 10.16
N GLY A 160 4.08 -11.67 9.26
CA GLY A 160 2.78 -11.20 8.77
C GLY A 160 2.84 -10.23 7.58
N LEU A 161 3.97 -10.16 6.85
CA LEU A 161 4.02 -9.40 5.59
C LEU A 161 3.25 -10.15 4.48
N TRP A 162 2.26 -9.51 3.87
CA TRP A 162 1.48 -10.14 2.79
C TRP A 162 2.10 -9.97 1.41
N PHE A 163 2.54 -8.75 1.10
CA PHE A 163 3.08 -8.41 -0.20
C PHE A 163 4.45 -7.76 -0.08
N TYR A 164 5.36 -8.14 -0.96
CA TYR A 164 6.66 -7.51 -1.07
C TYR A 164 6.82 -6.90 -2.46
N ASN A 165 7.48 -5.74 -2.54
CA ASN A 165 7.81 -5.06 -3.78
C ASN A 165 9.32 -4.71 -3.76
N LYS A 166 10.10 -5.02 -4.80
CA LYS A 166 9.70 -5.40 -6.17
C LYS A 166 10.38 -6.69 -6.61
N TYR A 167 9.67 -7.43 -7.45
CA TYR A 167 10.19 -8.56 -8.21
C TYR A 167 10.38 -8.14 -9.65
N LEU A 168 11.30 -8.79 -10.36
CA LEU A 168 11.44 -8.69 -11.80
C LEU A 168 11.80 -10.07 -12.34
N ILE A 169 10.89 -10.69 -13.09
CA ILE A 169 11.01 -12.07 -13.58
C ILE A 169 12.28 -12.23 -14.43
N ASP A 170 12.53 -11.28 -15.33
CA ASP A 170 13.71 -11.29 -16.20
C ASP A 170 15.04 -11.09 -15.47
N TYR A 171 15.00 -10.66 -14.21
CA TYR A 171 16.18 -10.55 -13.37
C TYR A 171 16.44 -11.83 -12.59
N ASP A 172 15.41 -12.31 -11.89
CA ASP A 172 15.47 -13.55 -11.13
C ASP A 172 14.05 -14.11 -11.00
N TYR A 173 13.76 -15.16 -11.76
CA TYR A 173 12.48 -15.86 -11.67
C TYR A 173 12.45 -16.86 -10.51
N VAL A 174 13.61 -17.36 -10.07
CA VAL A 174 13.74 -18.39 -9.02
C VAL A 174 13.13 -17.91 -7.71
N VAL A 175 13.36 -16.65 -7.33
CA VAL A 175 12.72 -16.08 -6.12
C VAL A 175 11.19 -16.09 -6.20
N ASN A 176 10.61 -15.88 -7.39
CA ASN A 176 9.17 -15.91 -7.60
C ASN A 176 8.64 -17.35 -7.48
N ASP A 177 9.30 -18.30 -8.15
CA ASP A 177 8.95 -19.72 -8.13
C ASP A 177 9.02 -20.30 -6.71
N CYS A 178 10.10 -20.02 -5.97
CA CYS A 178 10.24 -20.50 -4.60
C CYS A 178 9.14 -19.96 -3.67
N ILE A 179 8.80 -18.67 -3.79
CA ILE A 179 7.73 -18.07 -2.98
C ILE A 179 6.37 -18.66 -3.37
N GLN A 180 6.10 -18.83 -4.66
CA GLN A 180 4.87 -19.42 -5.15
C GLN A 180 4.70 -20.86 -4.65
N LEU A 181 5.73 -21.70 -4.81
CA LEU A 181 5.73 -23.08 -4.35
C LEU A 181 5.48 -23.17 -2.84
N LEU A 182 6.17 -22.34 -2.05
CA LEU A 182 5.98 -22.29 -0.60
C LEU A 182 4.54 -21.90 -0.23
N LEU A 183 3.97 -20.88 -0.88
CA LEU A 183 2.60 -20.45 -0.61
C LEU A 183 1.58 -21.54 -0.95
N ILE A 184 1.77 -22.24 -2.07
CA ILE A 184 0.93 -23.38 -2.46
C ILE A 184 1.02 -24.50 -1.43
N GLN A 185 2.24 -24.89 -1.03
CA GLN A 185 2.46 -25.93 -0.02
C GLN A 185 1.82 -25.56 1.33
N ASN A 186 1.99 -24.32 1.78
CA ASN A 186 1.38 -23.84 3.02
C ASN A 186 -0.15 -23.89 2.95
N ASN A 187 -0.74 -23.41 1.85
CA ASN A 187 -2.19 -23.45 1.66
C ASN A 187 -2.70 -24.90 1.61
N PHE A 188 -2.00 -25.79 0.90
CA PHE A 188 -2.37 -27.20 0.81
C PHE A 188 -2.34 -27.89 2.18
N ASN A 189 -1.30 -27.63 2.98
CA ASN A 189 -1.20 -28.18 4.34
C ASN A 189 -2.33 -27.67 5.25
N LEU A 190 -2.72 -26.40 5.13
CA LEU A 190 -3.87 -25.84 5.85
C LEU A 190 -5.18 -26.53 5.41
N TYR A 191 -5.41 -26.67 4.10
CA TYR A 191 -6.60 -27.35 3.59
C TYR A 191 -6.69 -28.81 4.07
N LYS A 192 -5.57 -29.54 4.05
CA LYS A 192 -5.53 -30.92 4.52
C LYS A 192 -5.93 -31.02 6.00
N GLN A 193 -5.45 -30.11 6.84
CA GLN A 193 -5.83 -30.06 8.25
C GLN A 193 -7.33 -29.78 8.44
N GLU A 194 -7.89 -28.82 7.69
CA GLU A 194 -9.32 -28.49 7.75
C GLU A 194 -10.22 -29.65 7.29
N CYS A 195 -9.80 -30.42 6.27
CA CYS A 195 -10.55 -31.59 5.80
C CYS A 195 -10.59 -32.73 6.83
N HIS A 196 -9.46 -33.02 7.49
CA HIS A 196 -9.41 -34.09 8.51
C HIS A 196 -10.18 -33.72 9.79
N TYR A 197 -10.34 -32.44 10.10
CA TYR A 197 -11.16 -32.00 11.24
C TYR A 197 -12.67 -32.20 11.05
N ASN A 198 -13.14 -32.48 9.83
CA ASN A 198 -14.55 -32.70 9.53
C ASN A 198 -14.93 -34.20 9.46
N GLU A 199 -14.03 -35.09 9.88
CA GLU A 199 -14.22 -36.55 9.90
C GLU A 199 -14.43 -37.14 11.31
N GLU A 200 -14.54 -36.30 12.36
CA GLU A 200 -14.93 -36.65 13.73
C GLU A 200 -16.23 -35.95 14.15
#